data_AF-A0AAX6BHX4-F1
#
_entry.id   AF-A0AAX6BHX4-F1
#
_cell.length_a   1.000
_cell.length_b   1.000
_cell.length_c   1.000
_cell.angle_alpha   90.00
_cell.angle_beta   90.00
_cell.angle_gamma   90.00
#
_symmetry.space_group_name_H-M   'P 1'
#
loop_
_entity.id
_entity.type
_entity.pdbx_description
1 polymer ?
#
loop_
_entity_poly.entity_id
_entity_poly.type
_entity_poly.pdbx_seq_one_letter_code
_entity_poly.pdbx_strand_id
1 'polypeptide(L)' 'MNNFYQDSQGAGLIIYHPKALGVVDVALYCNISCMCLPPVPIMYTITEFLNFCTTIKEKFWSYIK' A
#
# COMPACT_ATOMS: atom_id res chain seq x y z
N MET A 1 8.00 10.13 19.00
CA MET A 1 8.01 10.09 17.53
C MET A 1 8.31 8.64 17.17
N ASN A 2 7.30 7.89 16.73
CA ASN A 2 7.47 6.46 16.47
C ASN A 2 8.33 6.26 15.23
N ASN A 3 9.29 5.36 15.33
CA ASN A 3 10.26 5.12 14.27
C ASN A 3 9.61 4.19 13.24
N PHE A 4 8.87 4.75 12.29
CA PHE A 4 8.11 4.03 11.26
C PHE A 4 8.88 2.86 10.65
N TYR A 5 10.18 3.03 10.45
CA TYR A 5 11.06 1.98 9.94
C TYR A 5 11.13 0.74 10.85
N GLN A 6 11.22 0.92 12.18
CA GLN A 6 11.19 -0.20 13.11
C GLN A 6 9.82 -0.87 13.15
N ASP A 7 8.75 -0.08 13.13
CA ASP A 7 7.38 -0.59 13.13
C ASP A 7 7.03 -1.33 11.83
N SER A 8 7.69 -1.00 10.72
CA SER A 8 7.52 -1.68 9.44
C SER A 8 8.21 -3.04 9.36
N GLN A 9 9.15 -3.36 10.27
CA GLN A 9 9.87 -4.62 10.23
C GLN A 9 8.90 -5.80 10.46
N GLY A 10 8.76 -6.67 9.46
CA GLY A 10 7.85 -7.82 9.50
C GLY A 10 6.41 -7.52 9.06
N ALA A 11 6.10 -6.31 8.60
CA ALA A 11 4.80 -6.03 7.99
C ALA A 11 4.65 -6.77 6.65
N GLY A 12 3.46 -7.33 6.40
CA GLY A 12 3.14 -7.95 5.11
C GLY A 12 2.67 -6.96 4.04
N LEU A 13 2.17 -5.80 4.47
CA LEU A 13 1.67 -4.73 3.61
C LEU A 13 1.79 -3.39 4.34
N ILE A 14 2.27 -2.37 3.64
CA ILE A 14 2.27 -0.99 4.12
C ILE A 14 1.19 -0.19 3.38
N ILE A 15 0.23 0.35 4.13
CA ILE A 15 -0.78 1.28 3.59
C ILE A 15 -0.36 2.69 3.97
N TYR A 16 -0.26 3.58 2.97
CA TYR A 16 0.27 4.92 3.20
C TYR A 16 -0.52 6.03 2.50
N HIS A 17 -0.48 7.21 3.11
CA HIS A 17 -1.02 8.43 2.54
C HIS A 17 -0.04 8.99 1.49
N PRO A 18 -0.47 9.57 0.35
CA PRO A 18 0.42 10.06 -0.71
C PRO A 18 1.53 11.04 -0.25
N LYS A 19 1.26 11.85 0.78
CA LYS A 19 2.24 12.77 1.41
C LYS A 19 3.34 12.05 2.22
N ALA A 20 3.25 10.75 2.46
CA ALA A 20 4.24 9.97 3.20
C ALA A 20 5.36 9.49 2.24
N LEU A 21 6.14 10.45 1.74
CA LEU A 21 7.07 10.25 0.62
C LEU A 21 8.14 9.17 0.86
N GLY A 22 8.62 9.00 2.10
CA GLY A 22 9.65 8.01 2.44
C GLY A 22 9.15 6.57 2.60
N VAL A 23 7.84 6.33 2.50
CA VAL A 23 7.27 4.99 2.72
C VAL A 23 7.63 4.03 1.60
N VAL A 24 7.66 4.52 0.36
CA VAL A 24 8.00 3.70 -0.81
C VAL A 24 9.43 3.21 -0.74
N ASP A 25 10.36 4.07 -0.30
CA ASP A 25 11.77 3.71 -0.12
C ASP A 25 11.95 2.65 0.98
N VAL A 26 11.24 2.80 2.10
CA VAL A 26 11.25 1.81 3.21
C VAL A 26 10.66 0.48 2.76
N ALA A 27 9.54 0.51 2.03
CA ALA A 27 8.91 -0.69 1.49
C ALA A 27 9.83 -1.43 0.52
N LEU A 28 10.51 -0.70 -0.37
CA LEU A 28 11.49 -1.26 -1.29
C LEU A 28 12.69 -1.86 -0.55
N TYR A 29 13.25 -1.13 0.42
CA TYR A 29 14.39 -1.58 1.20
C TYR A 29 14.08 -2.84 2.03
N CYS A 30 12.89 -2.90 2.65
CA CYS A 30 12.47 -4.04 3.48
C CYS A 30 11.84 -5.18 2.69
N ASN A 31 11.71 -5.05 1.36
CA ASN A 31 10.99 -5.98 0.48
C ASN A 31 9.54 -6.25 0.92
N ILE A 32 8.81 -5.17 1.26
CA ILE A 32 7.42 -5.21 1.72
C ILE A 32 6.52 -4.61 0.63
N SER A 33 5.38 -5.25 0.37
CA SER A 33 4.37 -4.69 -0.52
C SER A 33 3.81 -3.39 0.05
N CYS A 34 3.57 -2.37 -0.78
CA CYS A 34 2.94 -1.13 -0.31
C CYS A 34 1.81 -0.67 -1.24
N MET A 35 0.83 0.02 -0.66
CA MET A 35 -0.34 0.56 -1.34
C MET A 35 -0.62 1.98 -0.86
N CYS A 36 -0.75 2.90 -1.83
CA CYS A 36 -1.14 4.28 -1.56
C CYS A 36 -2.66 4.36 -1.40
N LEU A 37 -3.14 4.88 -0.26
CA LEU A 37 -4.54 5.17 -0.01
C LEU A 37 -4.72 6.67 0.24
N PRO A 38 -5.26 7.43 -0.73
CA PRO A 38 -5.55 8.85 -0.50
C PRO A 38 -6.66 8.99 0.57
N PRO A 39 -6.60 10.03 1.42
CA PRO A 39 -7.52 10.20 2.53
C PRO A 39 -8.89 10.70 2.07
N VAL A 40 -8.96 11.20 0.84
CA VAL A 40 -10.18 11.63 0.18
C VAL A 40 -10.44 10.61 -0.92
N PRO A 41 -11.67 10.07 -1.04
CA PRO A 41 -12.07 9.35 -2.23
C PRO A 41 -11.70 10.22 -3.43
N ILE A 42 -10.86 9.70 -4.32
CA ILE A 42 -10.56 10.41 -5.56
C ILE A 42 -11.91 10.68 -6.21
N MET A 43 -12.16 11.94 -6.57
CA MET A 43 -13.44 12.50 -7.01
C MET A 43 -13.90 11.97 -8.39
N TYR A 44 -13.58 10.71 -8.70
CA TYR A 44 -14.15 9.96 -9.80
C TYR A 44 -15.41 9.27 -9.31
N THR A 45 -16.44 9.29 -10.14
CA THR A 45 -17.64 8.47 -9.96
C THR A 45 -17.23 7.00 -10.04
N ILE A 46 -16.87 6.44 -8.89
CA ILE A 46 -16.75 5.01 -8.71
C ILE A 46 -18.15 4.43 -8.58
N THR A 47 -18.51 3.51 -9.47
CA THR A 47 -19.80 2.81 -9.43
C THR A 47 -19.84 1.78 -8.31
N GLU A 48 -18.68 1.34 -7.82
CA GLU A 48 -18.52 0.31 -6.78
C GLU A 48 -17.35 0.61 -5.85
N PHE A 49 -17.40 0.08 -4.62
CA PHE A 49 -16.34 0.25 -3.63
C PHE A 49 -15.10 -0.59 -3.99
N LEU A 50 -13.90 -0.01 -3.86
CA LEU A 50 -12.66 -0.71 -4.18
C LEU A 50 -12.40 -1.81 -3.14
N ASN A 51 -12.56 -3.07 -3.54
CA ASN A 51 -12.24 -4.22 -2.69
C ASN A 51 -10.76 -4.58 -2.84
N PHE A 52 -9.95 -4.29 -1.82
CA PHE A 52 -8.54 -4.62 -1.82
C PHE A 52 -8.33 -6.13 -1.61
N CYS A 53 -7.64 -6.79 -2.53
CA CYS A 53 -7.10 -8.12 -2.32
C CYS A 53 -5.58 -8.03 -2.46
N THR A 54 -4.84 -8.54 -1.48
CA THR A 54 -3.37 -8.59 -1.52
C THR A 54 -2.94 -10.03 -1.31
N THR A 55 -1.87 -10.43 -1.98
CA THR A 55 -1.22 -11.72 -1.78
C THR A 55 0.28 -11.51 -1.71
N ILE A 56 0.95 -12.30 -0.88
CA ILE A 56 2.41 -12.23 -0.66
C ILE A 56 3.16 -12.88 -1.84
N LYS A 57 2.44 -13.52 -2.78
CA LYS A 57 3.00 -14.12 -4.00
C LYS A 57 3.11 -13.05 -5.09
N GLU A 58 4.27 -12.94 -5.73
CA GLU A 58 4.67 -11.92 -6.74
C GLU A 58 3.74 -11.71 -7.96
N LYS A 59 2.58 -12.36 -8.04
CA LYS A 59 1.67 -12.29 -9.21
C LYS A 59 0.22 -12.05 -8.80
N PHE A 60 -0.10 -10.81 -8.41
CA PHE A 60 -1.49 -10.37 -8.32
C PHE A 60 -2.04 -9.82 -9.66
N TRP A 61 -1.16 -9.38 -10.57
CA TRP A 61 -1.54 -8.73 -11.84
C TRP A 61 -2.31 -9.60 -12.85
N SER A 62 -2.59 -10.87 -12.56
CA SER A 62 -3.28 -11.78 -13.49
C SER A 62 -4.80 -11.86 -13.30
N TYR A 63 -5.38 -11.13 -12.34
CA TYR A 63 -6.79 -11.34 -11.93
C TYR A 63 -7.73 -10.13 -12.03
N ILE A 64 -7.33 -9.06 -12.72
CA ILE A 64 -8.29 -8.02 -13.12
C ILE A 64 -8.76 -8.36 -14.53
N LYS A 65 -9.94 -9.00 -14.61
CA LYS A 65 -10.65 -9.36 -15.84
C LYS A 65 -11.96 -8.58 -15.89
#